data_AF-Q2W8Z7-F1
#
_entry.id   AF-Q2W8Z7-F1
#
_cell.length_a   1.000
_cell.length_b   1.000
_cell.length_c   1.000
_cell.angle_alpha   90.00
_cell.angle_beta   90.00
_cell.angle_gamma   90.00
#
_symmetry.space_group_name_H-M   'P 1'
#
loop_
_entity.id
_entity.type
_entity.pdbx_description
1 polymer ?
#
loop_
_entity_poly.entity_id
_entity_poly.type
_entity_poly.pdbx_seq_one_letter_code
_entity_poly.pdbx_strand_id
1 'polypeptide(L)'
;MSKHTVIAAACALLLAAGTGAWFLAGRTPASGGDELAAVPGDGLVTFARIQTEMNRAGAGRPALPADANADKLEAIGGALREFLAGNTVKASNMLDDIDAEIDLRVPTDEQVAADPLLADKEEWLVSYFELLPDAPQGKGVKADTYVFIRYALTLRKVEAILLAETMPSTKGYDLVARKSEPEPSVFDGMNLRFPCRIVTNHRALLEEAAKRMGPLMGGPLTDCPTPKGRESDFNLLERIARDPAGALTSVSNGHGHLPRDLKTPLMTAAAKGRLADVEKAMKAGADPHRADARGRTALHYLLGNQTLPADERAQAIKLLY
;
A
#
# COMPACT_ATOMS: atom_id res chain seq x y z
N MET A 1 51.86 -41.10 18.20
CA MET A 1 51.38 -41.63 16.91
C MET A 1 49.85 -41.67 16.95
N SER A 2 49.21 -41.09 15.92
CA SER A 2 47.77 -41.10 15.53
C SER A 2 46.70 -40.71 16.57
N LYS A 3 46.01 -39.56 16.50
CA LYS A 3 44.99 -39.06 15.52
C LYS A 3 43.80 -40.01 15.31
N HIS A 4 42.63 -39.64 15.87
CA HIS A 4 41.26 -39.75 15.32
C HIS A 4 40.34 -38.88 16.20
N THR A 5 40.13 -37.61 15.87
CA THR A 5 39.06 -37.03 15.02
C THR A 5 37.66 -37.11 15.64
N VAL A 6 37.25 -35.96 16.19
CA VAL A 6 35.92 -35.56 16.66
C VAL A 6 34.98 -35.40 15.46
N ILE A 7 33.76 -35.92 15.53
CA ILE A 7 32.65 -35.54 14.65
C ILE A 7 31.67 -34.73 15.49
N ALA A 8 31.79 -33.41 15.42
CA ALA A 8 30.79 -32.47 15.90
C ALA A 8 29.82 -32.18 14.74
N ALA A 9 28.54 -32.37 14.99
CA ALA A 9 27.47 -32.00 14.07
C ALA A 9 27.42 -30.46 13.94
N ALA A 10 27.73 -29.95 12.76
CA ALA A 10 27.62 -28.54 12.43
C ALA A 10 26.14 -28.19 12.22
N CYS A 11 25.54 -27.48 13.19
CA CYS A 11 24.35 -26.68 12.96
C CYS A 11 24.76 -25.46 12.12
N ALA A 12 24.36 -25.45 10.85
CA ALA A 12 24.51 -24.28 9.99
C ALA A 12 23.49 -23.21 10.42
N LEU A 13 23.92 -22.29 11.31
CA LEU A 13 23.29 -20.98 11.44
C LEU A 13 23.56 -20.20 10.14
N LEU A 14 22.52 -20.03 9.31
CA LEU A 14 22.50 -18.99 8.29
C LEU A 14 22.22 -17.67 8.99
N LEU A 15 23.30 -16.95 9.30
CA LEU A 15 23.26 -15.53 9.66
C LEU A 15 22.78 -14.74 8.44
N ALA A 16 21.52 -14.31 8.45
CA ALA A 16 21.05 -13.25 7.57
C ALA A 16 21.54 -11.91 8.12
N ALA A 17 22.83 -11.62 7.90
CA ALA A 17 23.37 -10.27 8.03
C ALA A 17 22.92 -9.47 6.80
N GLY A 18 21.72 -8.91 6.87
CA GLY A 18 21.17 -8.01 5.85
C GLY A 18 21.60 -6.57 6.12
N THR A 19 22.82 -6.22 5.71
CA THR A 19 23.28 -4.83 5.68
C THR A 19 22.35 -3.97 4.83
N GLY A 20 21.83 -2.89 5.41
CA GLY A 20 21.11 -1.84 4.70
C GLY A 20 21.95 -1.24 3.57
N ALA A 21 21.55 -1.56 2.33
CA ALA A 21 21.92 -0.89 1.08
C ALA A 21 21.26 -1.63 -0.10
N TRP A 22 19.92 -1.64 -0.14
CA TRP A 22 19.17 -2.15 -1.31
C TRP A 22 18.26 -1.06 -1.88
N PHE A 23 18.77 0.17 -1.97
CA PHE A 23 18.15 1.19 -2.81
C PHE A 23 18.49 0.90 -4.27
N LEU A 24 17.48 0.46 -5.03
CA LEU A 24 17.42 0.52 -6.50
C LEU A 24 18.53 -0.22 -7.27
N ALA A 25 19.05 -1.34 -6.74
CA ALA A 25 19.99 -2.19 -7.46
C ALA A 25 19.26 -3.36 -8.17
N GLY A 26 18.86 -3.12 -9.42
CA GLY A 26 18.90 -4.08 -10.54
C GLY A 26 18.48 -5.53 -10.31
N ARG A 27 17.24 -5.80 -9.87
CA ARG A 27 16.61 -7.11 -10.08
C ARG A 27 15.29 -6.94 -10.82
N THR A 28 15.36 -7.24 -12.12
CA THR A 28 14.27 -7.18 -13.08
C THR A 28 13.44 -8.47 -13.01
N PRO A 29 12.11 -8.39 -12.83
CA PRO A 29 11.25 -9.53 -13.13
C PRO A 29 11.34 -9.87 -14.62
N ALA A 30 11.55 -11.15 -14.92
CA ALA A 30 11.48 -11.66 -16.27
C ALA A 30 10.02 -11.94 -16.68
N SER A 31 9.68 -11.50 -17.89
CA SER A 31 8.61 -11.97 -18.79
C SER A 31 7.19 -11.38 -18.71
N GLY A 32 6.78 -10.81 -19.85
CA GLY A 32 5.58 -11.21 -20.63
C GLY A 32 4.17 -10.97 -20.08
N GLY A 33 3.99 -10.63 -18.81
CA GLY A 33 2.68 -10.34 -18.22
C GLY A 33 2.26 -8.88 -18.34
N ASP A 34 0.94 -8.64 -18.44
CA ASP A 34 0.32 -7.29 -18.38
C ASP A 34 0.21 -6.77 -16.91
N GLU A 35 0.57 -7.61 -15.94
CA GLU A 35 0.49 -7.35 -14.50
C GLU A 35 1.90 -7.21 -13.90
N LEU A 36 2.07 -6.24 -12.99
CA LEU A 36 3.30 -6.04 -12.23
C LEU A 36 3.65 -7.29 -11.41
N ALA A 37 4.72 -8.00 -11.77
CA ALA A 37 5.19 -9.18 -11.05
C ALA A 37 5.63 -8.84 -9.62
N ALA A 38 5.44 -9.78 -8.69
CA ALA A 38 5.94 -9.62 -7.33
C ALA A 38 7.48 -9.64 -7.30
N VAL A 39 8.05 -8.85 -6.40
CA VAL A 39 9.49 -8.78 -6.16
C VAL A 39 9.71 -9.00 -4.66
N PRO A 40 10.27 -10.15 -4.25
CA PRO A 40 10.45 -10.46 -2.83
C PRO A 40 11.27 -9.38 -2.12
N GLY A 41 10.74 -8.86 -1.01
CA GLY A 41 11.39 -7.83 -0.19
C GLY A 41 11.32 -6.40 -0.75
N ASP A 42 10.64 -6.16 -1.88
CA ASP A 42 10.43 -4.82 -2.40
C ASP A 42 9.08 -4.24 -1.91
N GLY A 43 9.14 -3.43 -0.85
CA GLY A 43 7.97 -2.86 -0.21
C GLY A 43 7.14 -1.94 -1.13
N LEU A 44 7.76 -1.30 -2.14
CA LEU A 44 7.03 -0.46 -3.11
C LEU A 44 6.26 -1.28 -4.12
N VAL A 45 6.86 -2.37 -4.62
CA VAL A 45 6.16 -3.31 -5.50
C VAL A 45 5.00 -3.95 -4.75
N THR A 46 5.22 -4.41 -3.52
CA THR A 46 4.19 -4.95 -2.64
C THR A 46 3.06 -3.94 -2.42
N PHE A 47 3.38 -2.68 -2.09
CA PHE A 47 2.41 -1.61 -1.94
C PHE A 47 1.56 -1.40 -3.21
N ALA A 48 2.20 -1.30 -4.38
CA ALA A 48 1.51 -1.07 -5.64
C ALA A 48 0.60 -2.26 -6.02
N ARG A 49 1.04 -3.49 -5.75
CA ARG A 49 0.26 -4.71 -5.96
C ARG A 49 -0.94 -4.78 -5.01
N ILE A 50 -0.77 -4.45 -3.73
CA ILE A 50 -1.88 -4.37 -2.76
C ILE A 50 -2.94 -3.36 -3.22
N GLN A 51 -2.56 -2.13 -3.55
CA GLN A 51 -3.52 -1.12 -4.03
C GLN A 51 -4.22 -1.60 -5.31
N THR A 52 -3.48 -2.24 -6.22
CA THR A 52 -4.04 -2.82 -7.45
C THR A 52 -5.09 -3.89 -7.13
N GLU A 53 -4.79 -4.83 -6.25
CA GLU A 53 -5.73 -5.89 -5.86
C GLU A 53 -6.96 -5.32 -5.13
N MET A 54 -6.77 -4.35 -4.24
CA MET A 54 -7.88 -3.65 -3.59
C MET A 54 -8.80 -2.99 -4.63
N ASN A 55 -8.23 -2.25 -5.59
CA ASN A 55 -8.99 -1.59 -6.64
C ASN A 55 -9.76 -2.59 -7.52
N ARG A 56 -9.15 -3.74 -7.84
CA ARG A 56 -9.81 -4.83 -8.56
C ARG A 56 -10.95 -5.43 -7.75
N ALA A 57 -10.75 -5.68 -6.46
CA ALA A 57 -11.77 -6.18 -5.55
C ALA A 57 -12.97 -5.23 -5.49
N GLY A 58 -12.73 -3.93 -5.27
CA GLY A 58 -13.78 -2.90 -5.27
C GLY A 58 -14.50 -2.73 -6.61
N ALA A 59 -13.87 -3.11 -7.72
CA ALA A 59 -14.47 -3.10 -9.05
C ALA A 59 -15.15 -4.44 -9.44
N GLY A 60 -15.16 -5.45 -8.55
CA GLY A 60 -15.68 -6.78 -8.86
C GLY A 60 -14.89 -7.52 -9.94
N ARG A 61 -13.62 -7.15 -10.16
CA ARG A 61 -12.72 -7.81 -11.11
C ARG A 61 -12.10 -9.05 -10.48
N PRO A 62 -11.68 -10.05 -11.28
CA PRO A 62 -10.91 -11.19 -10.79
C PRO A 62 -9.67 -10.74 -10.00
N ALA A 63 -9.25 -11.57 -9.04
CA ALA A 63 -8.00 -11.33 -8.31
C ALA A 63 -6.79 -11.24 -9.26
N LEU A 64 -5.71 -10.62 -8.80
CA LEU A 64 -4.41 -10.78 -9.43
C LEU A 64 -4.05 -12.28 -9.50
N PRO A 65 -3.36 -12.71 -10.57
CA PRO A 65 -2.84 -14.08 -10.65
C PRO A 65 -1.98 -14.40 -9.42
N ALA A 66 -2.08 -15.65 -8.95
CA ALA A 66 -1.21 -16.12 -7.89
C ALA A 66 0.26 -16.00 -8.32
N ASP A 67 1.09 -15.46 -7.43
CA ASP A 67 2.52 -15.27 -7.65
C ASP A 67 3.25 -15.89 -6.46
N ALA A 68 4.14 -16.84 -6.72
CA ALA A 68 4.89 -17.54 -5.67
C ALA A 68 5.88 -16.61 -4.93
N ASN A 69 6.20 -15.46 -5.54
CA ASN A 69 7.05 -14.43 -4.97
C ASN A 69 6.26 -13.33 -4.26
N ALA A 70 4.91 -13.41 -4.22
CA ALA A 70 4.08 -12.42 -3.54
C ALA A 70 4.43 -12.33 -2.05
N ASP A 71 4.53 -11.11 -1.57
CA ASP A 71 4.68 -10.87 -0.14
C ASP A 71 3.41 -11.32 0.59
N LYS A 72 3.54 -11.94 1.76
CA LYS A 72 2.39 -12.40 2.56
C LYS A 72 1.44 -11.26 2.94
N LEU A 73 1.94 -10.03 3.12
CA LEU A 73 1.11 -8.87 3.39
C LEU A 73 0.22 -8.49 2.19
N GLU A 74 0.50 -9.00 0.98
CA GLU A 74 -0.42 -8.86 -0.17
C GLU A 74 -1.80 -9.50 0.09
N ALA A 75 -1.87 -10.45 1.05
CA ALA A 75 -3.12 -11.08 1.48
C ALA A 75 -4.16 -10.07 1.97
N ILE A 76 -3.77 -8.85 2.39
CA ILE A 76 -4.70 -7.78 2.76
C ILE A 76 -5.62 -7.39 1.58
N GLY A 77 -5.15 -7.48 0.33
CA GLY A 77 -6.02 -7.29 -0.84
C GLY A 77 -7.10 -8.38 -0.94
N GLY A 78 -6.72 -9.62 -0.65
CA GLY A 78 -7.63 -10.77 -0.59
C GLY A 78 -8.63 -10.69 0.57
N ALA A 79 -8.21 -10.20 1.74
CA ALA A 79 -9.10 -10.00 2.88
C ALA A 79 -10.22 -9.00 2.55
N LEU A 80 -9.90 -7.90 1.85
CA LEU A 80 -10.91 -6.95 1.35
C LEU A 80 -11.87 -7.65 0.38
N ARG A 81 -11.35 -8.43 -0.56
CA ARG A 81 -12.18 -9.16 -1.53
C ARG A 81 -13.18 -10.10 -0.85
N GLU A 82 -12.72 -10.89 0.12
CA GLU A 82 -13.59 -11.78 0.88
C GLU A 82 -14.65 -11.00 1.67
N PHE A 83 -14.26 -9.88 2.28
CA PHE A 83 -15.20 -8.99 2.94
C PHE A 83 -16.28 -8.46 1.99
N LEU A 84 -15.88 -7.92 0.82
CA LEU A 84 -16.78 -7.40 -0.20
C LEU A 84 -17.70 -8.47 -0.79
N ALA A 85 -17.28 -9.74 -0.77
CA ALA A 85 -18.09 -10.89 -1.16
C ALA A 85 -19.05 -11.37 -0.06
N GLY A 86 -19.03 -10.75 1.13
CA GLY A 86 -19.85 -11.13 2.28
C GLY A 86 -19.26 -12.26 3.14
N ASN A 87 -18.05 -12.71 2.85
CA ASN A 87 -17.36 -13.80 3.55
C ASN A 87 -16.60 -13.27 4.78
N THR A 88 -17.30 -12.66 5.73
CA THR A 88 -16.70 -11.96 6.89
C THR A 88 -15.84 -12.86 7.77
N VAL A 89 -16.21 -14.13 7.95
CA VAL A 89 -15.42 -15.11 8.71
C VAL A 89 -14.07 -15.38 8.03
N LYS A 90 -14.08 -15.61 6.71
CA LYS A 90 -12.86 -15.85 5.95
C LYS A 90 -11.97 -14.62 5.92
N ALA A 91 -12.54 -13.44 5.73
CA ALA A 91 -11.81 -12.18 5.81
C ALA A 91 -11.17 -12.00 7.20
N SER A 92 -11.89 -12.32 8.29
CA SER A 92 -11.35 -12.24 9.65
C SER A 92 -10.18 -13.20 9.87
N ASN A 93 -10.28 -14.45 9.41
CA ASN A 93 -9.18 -15.41 9.54
C ASN A 93 -7.94 -14.96 8.75
N MET A 94 -8.13 -14.39 7.55
CA MET A 94 -7.02 -13.81 6.80
C MET A 94 -6.38 -12.64 7.54
N LEU A 95 -7.16 -11.83 8.25
CA LEU A 95 -6.61 -10.76 9.10
C LEU A 95 -5.81 -11.32 10.28
N ASP A 96 -6.18 -12.48 10.85
CA ASP A 96 -5.37 -13.15 11.88
C ASP A 96 -3.99 -13.54 11.33
N ASP A 97 -3.95 -14.12 10.12
CA ASP A 97 -2.71 -14.50 9.46
C ASP A 97 -1.84 -13.29 9.11
N ILE A 98 -2.46 -12.17 8.71
CA ILE A 98 -1.76 -10.91 8.38
C ILE A 98 -1.23 -10.24 9.65
N ASP A 99 -2.02 -10.19 10.72
CA ASP A 99 -1.59 -9.63 12.01
C ASP A 99 -0.40 -10.45 12.56
N ALA A 100 -0.44 -11.78 12.45
CA ALA A 100 0.69 -12.64 12.83
C ALA A 100 1.96 -12.37 11.98
N GLU A 101 1.79 -12.12 10.68
CA GLU A 101 2.92 -11.74 9.81
C GLU A 101 3.47 -10.34 10.13
N ILE A 102 2.62 -9.39 10.53
CA ILE A 102 3.04 -8.07 11.01
C ILE A 102 3.88 -8.23 12.28
N ASP A 103 3.42 -9.03 13.24
CA ASP A 103 4.12 -9.24 14.51
C ASP A 103 5.52 -9.84 14.29
N LEU A 104 5.69 -10.71 13.30
CA LEU A 104 7.00 -11.27 12.93
C LEU A 104 7.97 -10.26 12.31
N ARG A 105 7.48 -9.12 11.80
CA ARG A 105 8.28 -8.09 11.12
C ARG A 105 8.61 -6.89 12.00
N VAL A 106 7.96 -6.78 13.16
CA VAL A 106 8.38 -5.86 14.22
C VAL A 106 9.60 -6.47 14.91
N PRO A 107 10.75 -5.77 15.00
CA PRO A 107 11.90 -6.29 15.72
C PRO A 107 11.54 -6.59 17.19
N THR A 108 12.01 -7.72 17.72
CA THR A 108 11.82 -8.04 19.15
C THR A 108 12.93 -7.44 20.02
N ASP A 109 12.68 -7.31 21.32
CA ASP A 109 13.68 -6.93 22.32
C ASP A 109 14.98 -7.72 22.18
N GLU A 110 14.91 -9.04 21.94
CA GLU A 110 16.11 -9.87 21.75
C GLU A 110 16.86 -9.54 20.45
N GLN A 111 16.13 -9.24 19.36
CA GLN A 111 16.74 -8.84 18.09
C GLN A 111 17.38 -7.46 18.21
N VAL A 112 16.75 -6.52 18.91
CA VAL A 112 17.31 -5.18 19.15
C VAL A 112 18.51 -5.23 20.09
N ALA A 113 18.50 -6.10 21.11
CA ALA A 113 19.67 -6.35 21.94
C ALA A 113 20.86 -6.92 21.13
N ALA A 114 20.58 -7.70 20.07
CA ALA A 114 21.60 -8.25 19.18
C ALA A 114 22.06 -7.26 18.09
N ASP A 115 21.17 -6.41 17.58
CA ASP A 115 21.45 -5.36 16.60
C ASP A 115 20.76 -4.04 17.01
N PRO A 116 21.48 -3.14 17.70
CA PRO A 116 20.94 -1.86 18.13
C PRO A 116 20.44 -0.95 17.01
N LEU A 117 20.79 -1.21 15.74
CA LEU A 117 20.26 -0.46 14.60
C LEU A 117 18.76 -0.71 14.36
N LEU A 118 18.22 -1.80 14.92
CA LEU A 118 16.80 -2.12 14.83
C LEU A 118 15.93 -1.33 15.82
N ALA A 119 16.53 -0.71 16.85
CA ALA A 119 15.80 0.04 17.89
C ALA A 119 14.92 1.14 17.30
N ASP A 120 15.48 1.96 16.38
CA ASP A 120 14.74 3.04 15.72
C ASP A 120 13.54 2.52 14.91
N LYS A 121 13.64 1.31 14.35
CA LYS A 121 12.54 0.67 13.60
C LYS A 121 11.47 0.13 14.55
N GLU A 122 11.89 -0.56 15.60
CA GLU A 122 11.00 -1.10 16.64
C GLU A 122 10.19 0.01 17.30
N GLU A 123 10.87 1.01 17.86
CA GLU A 123 10.23 2.13 18.57
C GLU A 123 9.23 2.85 17.66
N TRP A 124 9.61 3.08 16.40
CA TRP A 124 8.76 3.76 15.42
C TRP A 124 7.47 2.97 15.08
N LEU A 125 7.58 1.65 14.93
CA LEU A 125 6.43 0.78 14.66
C LEU A 125 5.54 0.61 15.88
N VAL A 126 6.12 0.28 17.03
CA VAL A 126 5.39 0.04 18.28
C VAL A 126 4.63 1.30 18.70
N SER A 127 5.30 2.46 18.68
CA SER A 127 4.66 3.75 19.02
C SER A 127 3.46 4.04 18.12
N TYR A 128 3.55 3.76 16.82
CA TYR A 128 2.42 3.95 15.92
C TYR A 128 1.29 2.95 16.16
N PHE A 129 1.63 1.69 16.44
CA PHE A 129 0.62 0.64 16.68
C PHE A 129 -0.17 0.89 17.97
N GLU A 130 0.47 1.43 19.00
CA GLU A 130 -0.21 1.83 20.25
C GLU A 130 -1.17 3.01 20.07
N LEU A 131 -0.95 3.87 19.07
CA LEU A 131 -1.86 4.96 18.74
C LEU A 131 -3.12 4.46 18.01
N LEU A 132 -3.06 3.31 17.33
CA LEU A 132 -4.22 2.77 16.61
C LEU A 132 -5.31 2.35 17.61
N PRO A 133 -6.57 2.78 17.40
CA PRO A 133 -7.65 2.39 18.29
C PRO A 133 -8.01 0.92 18.12
N ASP A 134 -8.63 0.33 19.14
CA ASP A 134 -9.21 -1.00 19.01
C ASP A 134 -10.42 -1.04 18.07
N ALA A 135 -10.58 -2.16 17.38
CA ALA A 135 -11.81 -2.46 16.65
C ALA A 135 -13.00 -2.52 17.64
N PRO A 136 -14.19 -2.04 17.25
CA PRO A 136 -15.36 -2.04 18.12
C PRO A 136 -15.73 -3.46 18.54
N GLN A 137 -15.94 -3.65 19.83
CA GLN A 137 -16.37 -4.92 20.42
C GLN A 137 -17.60 -4.72 21.32
N GLY A 138 -18.32 -5.82 21.58
CA GLY A 138 -19.40 -5.87 22.55
C GLY A 138 -20.82 -5.89 21.95
N LYS A 139 -21.81 -5.80 22.83
CA LYS A 139 -23.24 -5.95 22.46
C LYS A 139 -23.65 -4.87 21.45
N GLY A 140 -24.23 -5.30 20.34
CA GLY A 140 -24.78 -4.42 19.30
C GLY A 140 -23.81 -4.07 18.15
N VAL A 141 -22.53 -4.47 18.25
CA VAL A 141 -21.60 -4.35 17.12
C VAL A 141 -21.90 -5.45 16.12
N LYS A 142 -22.16 -5.07 14.86
CA LYS A 142 -22.37 -6.05 13.78
C LYS A 142 -21.04 -6.67 13.36
N ALA A 143 -21.07 -7.95 12.98
CA ALA A 143 -19.87 -8.68 12.57
C ALA A 143 -19.14 -8.04 11.37
N ASP A 144 -19.89 -7.53 10.38
CA ASP A 144 -19.33 -6.79 9.25
C ASP A 144 -18.63 -5.49 9.67
N THR A 145 -19.19 -4.77 10.64
CA THR A 145 -18.61 -3.57 11.21
C THR A 145 -17.31 -3.89 11.94
N TYR A 146 -17.31 -4.92 12.79
CA TYR A 146 -16.10 -5.36 13.47
C TYR A 146 -14.99 -5.71 12.47
N VAL A 147 -15.29 -6.58 11.50
CA VAL A 147 -14.29 -7.05 10.52
C VAL A 147 -13.79 -5.91 9.62
N PHE A 148 -14.66 -4.99 9.18
CA PHE A 148 -14.23 -3.87 8.34
C PHE A 148 -13.35 -2.88 9.08
N ILE A 149 -13.69 -2.55 10.34
CA ILE A 149 -12.85 -1.64 11.13
C ILE A 149 -11.52 -2.32 11.46
N ARG A 150 -11.52 -3.61 11.83
CA ARG A 150 -10.29 -4.37 12.00
C ARG A 150 -9.44 -4.35 10.73
N TYR A 151 -10.05 -4.61 9.57
CA TYR A 151 -9.38 -4.50 8.27
C TYR A 151 -8.71 -3.14 8.07
N ALA A 152 -9.42 -2.05 8.35
CA ALA A 152 -8.88 -0.69 8.19
C ALA A 152 -7.66 -0.45 9.08
N LEU A 153 -7.68 -0.95 10.32
CA LEU A 153 -6.57 -0.84 11.26
C LEU A 153 -5.38 -1.70 10.84
N THR A 154 -5.61 -2.96 10.47
CA THR A 154 -4.56 -3.86 9.93
C THR A 154 -3.97 -3.27 8.64
N LEU A 155 -4.75 -2.62 7.79
CA LEU A 155 -4.25 -1.92 6.60
C LEU A 155 -3.24 -0.81 6.97
N ARG A 156 -3.51 -0.02 8.03
CA ARG A 156 -2.55 0.97 8.56
C ARG A 156 -1.27 0.32 9.05
N LYS A 157 -1.36 -0.83 9.73
CA LYS A 157 -0.18 -1.59 10.18
C LYS A 157 0.65 -2.13 9.01
N VAL A 158 0.00 -2.71 7.99
CA VAL A 158 0.67 -3.17 6.77
C VAL A 158 1.47 -2.04 6.13
N GLU A 159 0.88 -0.85 5.99
CA GLU A 159 1.59 0.30 5.42
C GLU A 159 2.79 0.74 6.24
N ALA A 160 2.66 0.75 7.57
CA ALA A 160 3.76 1.09 8.46
C ALA A 160 4.95 0.14 8.26
N ILE A 161 4.69 -1.17 8.19
CA ILE A 161 5.71 -2.19 7.93
C ILE A 161 6.36 -1.96 6.57
N LEU A 162 5.56 -1.81 5.51
CA LEU A 162 6.08 -1.60 4.15
C LEU A 162 6.90 -0.30 4.06
N LEU A 163 6.47 0.77 4.72
CA LEU A 163 7.22 2.02 4.79
C LEU A 163 8.54 1.84 5.54
N ALA A 164 8.54 1.18 6.69
CA ALA A 164 9.76 0.90 7.46
C ALA A 164 10.77 0.05 6.68
N GLU A 165 10.31 -0.87 5.83
CA GLU A 165 11.16 -1.71 4.98
C GLU A 165 11.66 -0.98 3.73
N THR A 166 10.91 0.01 3.27
CA THR A 166 11.24 0.77 2.05
C THR A 166 12.13 1.97 2.33
N MET A 167 11.96 2.65 3.47
CA MET A 167 12.69 3.87 3.79
C MET A 167 14.14 3.59 4.21
N PRO A 168 15.09 4.48 3.86
CA PRO A 168 16.49 4.31 4.28
C PRO A 168 16.66 4.56 5.77
N SER A 169 15.77 5.37 6.35
CA SER A 169 15.69 5.66 7.77
C SER A 169 14.26 6.08 8.09
N THR A 170 13.75 5.67 9.25
CA THR A 170 12.49 6.14 9.84
C THR A 170 12.64 7.48 10.56
N LYS A 171 13.89 7.90 10.83
CA LYS A 171 14.19 9.11 11.59
C LYS A 171 13.71 10.36 10.87
N GLY A 172 12.92 11.18 11.57
CA GLY A 172 12.37 12.42 11.04
C GLY A 172 11.14 12.24 10.15
N TYR A 173 10.62 11.02 10.00
CA TYR A 173 9.34 10.76 9.35
C TYR A 173 8.22 10.55 10.39
N ASP A 174 7.23 11.43 10.38
CA ASP A 174 6.01 11.30 11.19
C ASP A 174 5.02 10.41 10.44
N LEU A 175 4.74 9.22 11.00
CA LEU A 175 3.84 8.24 10.39
C LEU A 175 2.36 8.60 10.51
N VAL A 176 1.98 9.42 11.49
CA VAL A 176 0.60 9.93 11.65
C VAL A 176 0.33 10.98 10.57
N ALA A 177 1.24 11.95 10.44
CA ALA A 177 1.16 12.99 9.42
C ALA A 177 1.53 12.49 8.01
N ARG A 178 2.22 11.34 7.93
CA ARG A 178 2.85 10.78 6.72
C ARG A 178 3.72 11.78 6.00
N LYS A 179 4.63 12.38 6.75
CA LYS A 179 5.47 13.47 6.26
C LYS A 179 6.82 13.45 6.96
N SER A 180 7.90 13.74 6.23
CA SER A 180 9.20 14.00 6.82
C SER A 180 9.51 15.48 7.01
N GLU A 181 10.34 15.76 8.01
CA GLU A 181 10.95 17.08 8.23
C GLU A 181 12.47 16.92 8.48
N PRO A 182 13.30 17.89 8.05
CA PRO A 182 12.95 19.17 7.41
C PRO A 182 12.73 19.08 5.89
N GLU A 183 13.28 18.07 5.23
CA GLU A 183 13.17 17.88 3.77
C GLU A 183 12.07 16.86 3.43
N PRO A 184 11.26 17.09 2.38
CA PRO A 184 10.24 16.13 1.96
C PRO A 184 10.84 14.82 1.42
N SER A 185 10.32 13.70 1.92
CA SER A 185 10.68 12.34 1.50
C SER A 185 9.94 11.95 0.23
N VAL A 186 10.46 10.96 -0.51
CA VAL A 186 9.75 10.37 -1.66
C VAL A 186 8.53 9.54 -1.24
N PHE A 187 8.38 9.31 0.06
CA PHE A 187 7.30 8.52 0.67
C PHE A 187 6.30 9.39 1.45
N ASP A 188 6.46 10.71 1.45
CA ASP A 188 5.48 11.63 2.03
C ASP A 188 4.11 11.40 1.36
N GLY A 189 3.04 11.37 2.14
CA GLY A 189 1.68 11.15 1.61
C GLY A 189 1.40 9.74 1.07
N MET A 190 2.39 8.84 1.03
CA MET A 190 2.21 7.48 0.51
C MET A 190 1.26 6.69 1.43
N ASN A 191 0.07 6.38 0.91
CA ASN A 191 -0.93 5.60 1.62
C ASN A 191 -1.80 4.73 0.69
N LEU A 192 -2.13 3.53 1.17
CA LEU A 192 -3.16 2.66 0.63
C LEU A 192 -4.52 3.29 0.92
N ARG A 193 -5.37 3.33 -0.10
CA ARG A 193 -6.69 3.95 -0.05
C ARG A 193 -7.75 2.94 -0.40
N PHE A 194 -8.89 3.06 0.26
CA PHE A 194 -10.05 2.24 -0.07
C PHE A 194 -10.53 2.56 -1.49
N PRO A 195 -10.91 1.55 -2.29
CA PRO A 195 -11.40 1.79 -3.64
C PRO A 195 -12.70 2.60 -3.60
N CYS A 196 -12.76 3.68 -4.36
CA CYS A 196 -13.85 4.65 -4.39
C CYS A 196 -15.20 3.96 -4.67
N ARG A 197 -15.18 2.92 -5.50
CA ARG A 197 -16.38 2.15 -5.85
C ARG A 197 -17.10 1.55 -4.65
N ILE A 198 -16.38 1.18 -3.59
CA ILE A 198 -17.00 0.55 -2.41
C ILE A 198 -17.83 1.56 -1.61
N VAL A 199 -17.60 2.87 -1.78
CA VAL A 199 -18.37 3.92 -1.10
C VAL A 199 -19.87 3.74 -1.34
N THR A 200 -20.27 3.36 -2.56
CA THR A 200 -21.68 3.18 -2.94
C THR A 200 -22.45 2.24 -2.02
N ASN A 201 -21.78 1.18 -1.54
CA ASN A 201 -22.44 0.13 -0.76
C ASN A 201 -21.96 0.10 0.70
N HIS A 202 -20.81 0.71 1.02
CA HIS A 202 -20.13 0.57 2.32
C HIS A 202 -19.82 1.92 2.97
N ARG A 203 -20.52 2.97 2.55
CA ARG A 203 -20.39 4.33 3.11
C ARG A 203 -20.36 4.36 4.64
N ALA A 204 -21.33 3.74 5.31
CA ALA A 204 -21.42 3.78 6.78
C ALA A 204 -20.19 3.16 7.46
N LEU A 205 -19.62 2.11 6.87
CA LEU A 205 -18.42 1.46 7.38
C LEU A 205 -17.18 2.35 7.18
N LEU A 206 -17.07 3.02 6.03
CA LEU A 206 -16.01 3.98 5.77
C LEU A 206 -16.11 5.23 6.66
N GLU A 207 -17.32 5.74 6.91
CA GLU A 207 -17.55 6.85 7.83
C GLU A 207 -17.10 6.49 9.26
N GLU A 208 -17.45 5.29 9.74
CA GLU A 208 -17.02 4.81 11.04
C GLU A 208 -15.50 4.59 11.09
N ALA A 209 -14.89 4.05 10.03
CA ALA A 209 -13.45 3.90 9.91
C ALA A 209 -12.73 5.26 9.94
N ALA A 210 -13.23 6.25 9.20
CA ALA A 210 -12.70 7.61 9.19
C ALA A 210 -12.76 8.25 10.57
N LYS A 211 -13.90 8.13 11.24
CA LYS A 211 -14.13 8.68 12.57
C LYS A 211 -13.19 8.07 13.61
N ARG A 212 -12.98 6.76 13.56
CA ARG A 212 -12.12 6.05 14.51
C ARG A 212 -10.65 6.37 14.32
N MET A 213 -10.17 6.30 13.09
CA MET A 213 -8.75 6.56 12.80
C MET A 213 -8.41 8.04 12.95
N GLY A 214 -9.32 8.95 12.63
CA GLY A 214 -9.06 10.39 12.74
C GLY A 214 -7.76 10.78 12.01
N PRO A 215 -6.79 11.43 12.68
CA PRO A 215 -5.50 11.77 12.08
C PRO A 215 -4.70 10.55 11.56
N LEU A 216 -4.89 9.36 12.14
CA LEU A 216 -4.13 8.14 11.80
C LEU A 216 -4.46 7.60 10.40
N MET A 217 -5.48 8.14 9.74
CA MET A 217 -5.73 7.87 8.32
C MET A 217 -4.53 8.26 7.45
N GLY A 218 -3.75 9.28 7.84
CA GLY A 218 -2.57 9.74 7.11
C GLY A 218 -2.87 10.31 5.73
N GLY A 219 -4.10 10.78 5.50
CA GLY A 219 -4.55 11.32 4.21
C GLY A 219 -5.98 10.93 3.85
N PRO A 220 -6.38 11.11 2.58
CA PRO A 220 -7.69 10.71 2.07
C PRO A 220 -7.94 9.22 2.29
N LEU A 221 -9.11 8.87 2.82
CA LEU A 221 -9.47 7.48 3.12
C LEU A 221 -9.66 6.64 1.84
N THR A 222 -10.16 7.25 0.78
CA THR A 222 -10.51 6.58 -0.48
C THR A 222 -9.72 7.13 -1.67
N ASP A 223 -9.62 6.35 -2.75
CA ASP A 223 -9.03 6.80 -4.02
C ASP A 223 -10.03 7.58 -4.91
N CYS A 224 -11.12 8.11 -4.31
CA CYS A 224 -12.06 8.93 -5.06
C CYS A 224 -11.38 10.23 -5.54
N PRO A 225 -11.57 10.65 -6.81
CA PRO A 225 -11.03 11.90 -7.35
C PRO A 225 -11.81 13.11 -6.82
N THR A 226 -11.54 13.50 -5.59
CA THR A 226 -12.15 14.67 -4.94
C THR A 226 -11.26 15.91 -5.03
N PRO A 227 -11.84 17.11 -5.16
CA PRO A 227 -11.10 18.35 -4.92
C PRO A 227 -10.52 18.40 -3.51
N LYS A 228 -9.39 19.11 -3.35
CA LYS A 228 -8.73 19.29 -2.05
C LYS A 228 -9.69 19.85 -1.00
N GLY A 229 -9.69 19.28 0.20
CA GLY A 229 -10.57 19.67 1.31
C GLY A 229 -11.97 19.06 1.27
N ARG A 230 -12.26 18.18 0.30
CA ARG A 230 -13.55 17.48 0.16
C ARG A 230 -13.42 15.97 0.29
N GLU A 231 -12.28 15.48 0.74
CA GLU A 231 -11.93 14.05 0.81
C GLU A 231 -12.73 13.30 1.88
N SER A 232 -13.34 14.03 2.83
CA SER A 232 -14.23 13.50 3.87
C SER A 232 -15.72 13.76 3.61
N ASP A 233 -16.09 14.35 2.45
CA ASP A 233 -17.48 14.57 2.08
C ASP A 233 -18.08 13.30 1.48
N PHE A 234 -18.62 12.43 2.33
CA PHE A 234 -19.19 11.15 1.91
C PHE A 234 -20.36 11.25 0.94
N ASN A 235 -21.09 12.36 0.90
CA ASN A 235 -22.11 12.59 -0.12
C ASN A 235 -21.47 12.85 -1.49
N LEU A 236 -20.36 13.58 -1.54
CA LEU A 236 -19.57 13.75 -2.76
C LEU A 236 -18.92 12.43 -3.18
N LEU A 237 -18.28 11.72 -2.26
CA LEU A 237 -17.64 10.43 -2.52
C LEU A 237 -18.62 9.43 -3.12
N GLU A 238 -19.83 9.34 -2.56
CA GLU A 238 -20.88 8.43 -3.05
C GLU A 238 -21.36 8.82 -4.46
N ARG A 239 -21.52 10.12 -4.75
CA ARG A 239 -21.85 10.58 -6.11
C ARG A 239 -20.78 10.22 -7.12
N ILE A 240 -19.51 10.42 -6.76
CA ILE A 240 -18.35 10.05 -7.60
C ILE A 240 -18.30 8.53 -7.82
N ALA A 241 -18.56 7.75 -6.78
CA ALA A 241 -18.54 6.29 -6.85
C ALA A 241 -19.65 5.72 -7.76
N ARG A 242 -20.83 6.35 -7.76
CA ARG A 242 -21.98 5.96 -8.60
C ARG A 242 -21.80 6.32 -10.07
N ASP A 243 -21.16 7.45 -10.38
CA ASP A 243 -20.84 7.86 -11.75
C ASP A 243 -19.37 8.28 -11.88
N PRO A 244 -18.44 7.31 -11.97
CA PRO A 244 -17.02 7.59 -12.10
C PRO A 244 -16.66 8.29 -13.41
N ALA A 245 -17.48 8.12 -14.46
CA ALA A 245 -17.26 8.72 -15.77
C ALA A 245 -17.64 10.21 -15.76
N GLY A 246 -18.81 10.55 -15.22
CA GLY A 246 -19.24 11.94 -15.03
C GLY A 246 -18.32 12.71 -14.09
N ALA A 247 -17.88 12.07 -12.99
CA ALA A 247 -16.91 12.68 -12.07
C ALA A 247 -15.61 13.11 -12.80
N LEU A 248 -15.08 12.28 -13.70
CA LEU A 248 -13.87 12.59 -14.47
C LEU A 248 -14.05 13.81 -15.39
N THR A 249 -15.20 13.92 -16.07
CA THR A 249 -15.50 15.06 -16.97
C THR A 249 -15.73 16.38 -16.23
N SER A 250 -16.11 16.32 -14.95
CA SER A 250 -16.30 17.52 -14.11
C SER A 250 -15.00 18.05 -13.49
N VAL A 251 -13.98 17.19 -13.34
CA VAL A 251 -12.68 17.53 -12.72
C VAL A 251 -11.64 17.94 -13.78
N SER A 252 -11.83 17.53 -15.03
CA SER A 252 -10.97 17.90 -16.15
C SER A 252 -11.79 18.64 -17.19
N ASN A 253 -11.46 19.92 -17.44
CA ASN A 253 -12.11 20.80 -18.44
C ASN A 253 -12.53 20.00 -19.67
N GLY A 254 -13.83 19.75 -19.77
CA GLY A 254 -14.38 18.63 -20.51
C GLY A 254 -14.16 18.71 -22.00
N HIS A 255 -13.10 18.10 -22.52
CA HIS A 255 -12.96 17.73 -23.92
C HIS A 255 -12.11 16.47 -24.05
N GLY A 256 -12.73 15.30 -23.90
CA GLY A 256 -12.08 14.03 -24.17
C GLY A 256 -13.01 12.83 -24.02
N HIS A 257 -12.97 11.93 -25.00
CA HIS A 257 -13.54 10.59 -24.87
C HIS A 257 -12.81 9.87 -23.74
N LEU A 258 -13.53 9.37 -22.72
CA LEU A 258 -12.92 8.54 -21.70
C LEU A 258 -12.32 7.29 -22.38
N PRO A 259 -11.01 7.02 -22.25
CA PRO A 259 -10.42 5.85 -22.87
C PRO A 259 -11.12 4.58 -22.35
N ARG A 260 -11.31 3.58 -23.21
CA ARG A 260 -12.02 2.32 -22.88
C ARG A 260 -11.51 1.65 -21.60
N ASP A 261 -10.24 1.87 -21.27
CA ASP A 261 -9.58 1.28 -20.10
C ASP A 261 -9.46 2.23 -18.91
N LEU A 262 -10.05 3.44 -18.97
CA LEU A 262 -9.92 4.50 -17.95
C LEU A 262 -8.45 4.88 -17.60
N LYS A 263 -7.51 4.57 -18.49
CA LYS A 263 -6.09 4.90 -18.32
C LYS A 263 -5.89 6.41 -18.35
N THR A 264 -5.29 6.97 -17.31
CA THR A 264 -5.07 8.42 -17.20
C THR A 264 -3.83 8.87 -17.99
N PRO A 265 -3.71 10.17 -18.31
CA PRO A 265 -2.48 10.72 -18.89
C PRO A 265 -1.24 10.44 -18.03
N LEU A 266 -1.37 10.50 -16.70
CA LEU A 266 -0.28 10.20 -15.76
C LEU A 266 0.16 8.74 -15.81
N MET A 267 -0.78 7.79 -15.90
CA MET A 267 -0.42 6.37 -16.12
C MET A 267 0.27 6.14 -17.46
N THR A 268 -0.11 6.89 -18.49
CA THR A 268 0.54 6.83 -19.80
C THR A 268 1.95 7.39 -19.73
N ALA A 269 2.18 8.47 -18.99
CA ALA A 269 3.50 9.01 -18.71
C ALA A 269 4.39 8.01 -17.94
N ALA A 270 3.85 7.42 -16.86
CA ALA A 270 4.53 6.40 -16.07
C ALA A 270 4.91 5.17 -16.91
N ALA A 271 3.98 4.67 -17.74
CA ALA A 271 4.23 3.52 -18.61
C ALA A 271 5.30 3.78 -19.69
N LYS A 272 5.44 5.03 -20.14
CA LYS A 272 6.50 5.43 -21.09
C LYS A 272 7.87 5.52 -20.44
N GLY A 273 7.94 5.63 -19.11
CA GLY A 273 9.20 5.73 -18.37
C GLY A 273 9.95 7.01 -18.70
N ARG A 274 9.26 8.16 -18.73
CA ARG A 274 9.89 9.48 -18.93
C ARG A 274 9.52 10.41 -17.79
N LEU A 275 10.50 10.79 -16.96
CA LEU A 275 10.29 11.68 -15.82
C LEU A 275 9.61 13.00 -16.21
N ALA A 276 10.05 13.61 -17.31
CA ALA A 276 9.48 14.88 -17.80
C ALA A 276 7.97 14.79 -18.13
N ASP A 277 7.48 13.63 -18.58
CA ASP A 277 6.04 13.45 -18.82
C ASP A 277 5.27 13.32 -17.51
N VAL A 278 5.85 12.63 -16.52
CA VAL A 278 5.26 12.48 -15.17
C VAL A 278 5.17 13.86 -14.51
N GLU A 279 6.24 14.65 -14.55
CA GLU A 279 6.25 16.04 -14.06
C GLU A 279 5.18 16.89 -14.72
N LYS A 280 5.07 16.82 -16.04
CA LYS A 280 4.07 17.59 -16.79
C LYS A 280 2.65 17.21 -16.39
N ALA A 281 2.38 15.91 -16.21
CA ALA A 281 1.06 15.44 -15.78
C ALA A 281 0.73 15.88 -14.34
N MET A 282 1.68 15.76 -13.41
CA MET A 282 1.49 16.20 -12.03
C MET A 282 1.29 17.72 -11.92
N LYS A 283 2.06 18.53 -12.68
CA LYS A 283 1.86 19.99 -12.78
C LYS A 283 0.48 20.38 -13.32
N ALA A 284 -0.14 19.50 -14.11
CA ALA A 284 -1.50 19.69 -14.62
C ALA A 284 -2.58 19.24 -13.62
N GLY A 285 -2.22 18.83 -12.39
CA GLY A 285 -3.15 18.40 -11.35
C GLY A 285 -3.65 16.96 -11.53
N ALA A 286 -2.87 16.10 -12.21
CA ALA A 286 -3.22 14.69 -12.31
C ALA A 286 -3.26 14.02 -10.93
N ASP A 287 -4.24 13.15 -10.72
CA ASP A 287 -4.37 12.33 -9.51
C ASP A 287 -3.57 11.02 -9.65
N PRO A 288 -2.51 10.81 -8.84
CA PRO A 288 -1.67 9.62 -8.88
C PRO A 288 -2.35 8.36 -8.33
N HIS A 289 -3.39 8.52 -7.50
CA HIS A 289 -4.11 7.42 -6.87
C HIS A 289 -5.22 6.86 -7.74
N ARG A 290 -5.56 7.55 -8.84
CA ARG A 290 -6.61 7.08 -9.74
C ARG A 290 -6.24 5.69 -10.28
N ALA A 291 -7.22 4.79 -10.28
CA ALA A 291 -7.11 3.47 -10.86
C ALA A 291 -7.72 3.40 -12.27
N ASP A 292 -7.10 2.64 -13.15
CA ASP A 292 -7.67 2.29 -14.46
C ASP A 292 -8.72 1.17 -14.34
N ALA A 293 -9.30 0.74 -15.46
CA ALA A 293 -10.33 -0.31 -15.50
C ALA A 293 -9.82 -1.70 -15.06
N ARG A 294 -8.50 -1.87 -14.93
CA ARG A 294 -7.82 -3.08 -14.43
C ARG A 294 -7.35 -2.92 -12.97
N GLY A 295 -7.62 -1.79 -12.34
CA GLY A 295 -7.26 -1.47 -10.95
C GLY A 295 -5.87 -0.86 -10.79
N ARG A 296 -5.13 -0.60 -11.87
CA ARG A 296 -3.74 -0.14 -11.82
C ARG A 296 -3.66 1.36 -11.63
N THR A 297 -2.73 1.82 -10.80
CA THR A 297 -2.43 3.24 -10.56
C THR A 297 -1.20 3.68 -11.38
N ALA A 298 -0.85 4.97 -11.34
CA ALA A 298 0.38 5.46 -11.97
C ALA A 298 1.63 4.76 -11.43
N LEU A 299 1.69 4.50 -10.12
CA LEU A 299 2.81 3.79 -9.48
C LEU A 299 2.98 2.36 -10.05
N HIS A 300 1.88 1.62 -10.27
CA HIS A 300 1.94 0.28 -10.86
C HIS A 300 2.65 0.29 -12.23
N TYR A 301 2.27 1.23 -13.12
CA TYR A 301 2.91 1.37 -14.43
C TYR A 301 4.37 1.82 -14.34
N LEU A 302 4.68 2.71 -13.39
CA LEU A 302 6.04 3.21 -13.18
C LEU A 302 6.99 2.10 -12.74
N LEU A 303 6.57 1.27 -11.78
CA LEU A 303 7.37 0.15 -11.28
C LEU A 303 7.51 -0.97 -12.30
N GLY A 304 6.47 -1.22 -13.11
CA GLY A 304 6.52 -2.18 -14.22
C GLY A 304 7.35 -1.73 -15.41
N ASN A 305 7.72 -0.44 -15.48
CA ASN A 305 8.57 0.09 -16.53
C ASN A 305 10.05 -0.16 -16.21
N GLN A 306 10.77 -0.80 -17.13
CA GLN A 306 12.20 -1.14 -16.98
C GLN A 306 13.16 -0.14 -17.64
N THR A 307 12.64 0.88 -18.34
CA THR A 307 13.44 1.83 -19.13
C THR A 307 13.82 3.08 -18.36
N LEU A 308 13.12 3.42 -17.27
CA LEU A 308 13.41 4.58 -16.44
C LEU A 308 14.60 4.32 -15.49
N PRO A 309 15.67 5.15 -15.53
CA PRO A 309 16.81 5.06 -14.62
C PRO A 309 16.40 5.11 -13.14
N ALA A 310 17.24 4.56 -12.25
CA ALA A 310 16.94 4.44 -10.83
C ALA A 310 16.70 5.80 -10.13
N ASP A 311 17.56 6.76 -10.39
CA ASP A 311 17.48 8.13 -9.88
C ASP A 311 16.22 8.85 -10.39
N GLU A 312 15.96 8.78 -11.70
CA GLU A 312 14.73 9.34 -12.27
C GLU A 312 13.46 8.64 -11.76
N ARG A 313 13.53 7.33 -11.48
CA ARG A 313 12.43 6.56 -10.89
C ARG A 313 12.13 7.02 -9.47
N ALA A 314 13.16 7.22 -8.64
CA ALA A 314 12.99 7.75 -7.30
C ALA A 314 12.33 9.15 -7.34
N GLN A 315 12.76 10.01 -8.27
CA GLN A 315 12.16 11.32 -8.47
C GLN A 315 10.72 11.22 -8.97
N ALA A 316 10.43 10.30 -9.89
CA ALA A 316 9.07 10.06 -10.37
C ALA A 316 8.16 9.55 -9.26
N ILE A 317 8.62 8.67 -8.37
CA ILE A 317 7.87 8.21 -7.19
C ILE A 317 7.57 9.38 -6.25
N LYS A 318 8.56 10.24 -5.98
CA LYS A 318 8.39 11.46 -5.18
C LYS A 318 7.31 12.39 -5.73
N LEU A 319 7.10 12.41 -7.04
CA LEU A 319 6.08 13.25 -7.66
C LEU A 319 4.67 12.67 -7.51
N LEU A 320 4.53 11.37 -7.24
CA LEU A 320 3.23 10.69 -7.14
C LEU A 320 2.59 10.78 -5.74
N TYR A 321 3.27 11.30 -4.74
CA TYR A 321 2.76 11.39 -3.36
C TYR A 321 3.19 12.73 -2.73
#